data_AF-A0AAE2Y7X6-F1
#
_entry.id   AF-A0AAE2Y7X6-F1
#
_cell.length_a   1.000
_cell.length_b   1.000
_cell.length_c   1.000
_cell.angle_alpha   90.00
_cell.angle_beta   90.00
_cell.angle_gamma   90.00
#
_symmetry.space_group_name_H-M   'P 1'
#
loop_
_entity.id
_entity.type
_entity.pdbx_description
1 polymer ?
#
loop_
_entity_poly.entity_id
_entity_poly.type
_entity_poly.pdbx_seq_one_letter_code
_entity_poly.pdbx_strand_id
1 'polypeptide(L)'
;MRVGEAWLTQNQKGDVLYLKVVFSLEVEEAEPNGEAVAVDLNENNVTFGSQGSNVKKFETKERTIRTAYFLKRRRLQSEPRLNEEAAMEKYRGRERRRMDAVYHRAAKEVVCEAKEEGATVIVLEKLKGIRGRMNYSKQMNGRLHR
;
A
#
# COMPACT_ATOMS: atom_id res chain seq x y z
N MET A 1 -7.18 -17.76 -12.77
CA MET A 1 -8.56 -17.82 -12.26
C MET A 1 -9.44 -17.15 -13.28
N ARG A 2 -10.52 -17.80 -13.67
CA ARG A 2 -11.48 -17.34 -14.67
C ARG A 2 -12.76 -16.87 -13.98
N VAL A 3 -13.44 -15.91 -14.59
CA VAL A 3 -14.77 -15.48 -14.14
C VAL A 3 -15.71 -16.69 -14.14
N GLY A 4 -16.53 -16.82 -13.09
CA GLY A 4 -17.43 -17.95 -12.87
C GLY A 4 -16.81 -19.14 -12.12
N GLU A 5 -15.49 -19.13 -11.87
CA GLU A 5 -14.85 -20.15 -11.03
C GLU A 5 -15.09 -19.86 -9.54
N ALA A 6 -15.33 -20.93 -8.76
CA ALA A 6 -15.39 -20.88 -7.32
C ALA A 6 -14.59 -22.02 -6.67
N TRP A 7 -13.95 -21.73 -5.54
CA TRP A 7 -13.26 -22.73 -4.72
C TRP A 7 -13.74 -22.64 -3.29
N LEU A 8 -14.03 -23.79 -2.70
CA LEU A 8 -14.13 -23.92 -1.27
C LEU A 8 -12.73 -24.23 -0.73
N THR A 9 -12.25 -23.42 0.20
CA THR A 9 -10.98 -23.63 0.89
C THR A 9 -11.21 -23.59 2.39
N GLN A 10 -10.30 -24.20 3.16
CA GLN A 10 -10.37 -24.23 4.61
C GLN A 10 -9.12 -23.61 5.20
N ASN A 11 -9.22 -23.04 6.40
CA ASN A 11 -8.03 -22.64 7.14
C ASN A 11 -7.21 -23.88 7.57
N GLN A 12 -5.99 -23.65 8.07
CA GLN A 12 -5.10 -24.73 8.50
C GLN A 12 -5.67 -25.62 9.62
N LYS A 13 -6.63 -25.11 10.39
CA LYS A 13 -7.27 -25.85 11.50
C LYS A 13 -8.49 -26.67 11.05
N GLY A 14 -9.03 -26.42 9.85
CA GLY A 14 -10.23 -27.07 9.35
C GLY A 14 -11.55 -26.60 9.98
N ASP A 15 -11.52 -25.58 10.84
CA ASP A 15 -12.71 -25.07 11.55
C ASP A 15 -13.40 -23.90 10.83
N VAL A 16 -12.76 -23.33 9.80
CA VAL A 16 -13.34 -22.25 8.99
C VAL A 16 -13.23 -22.59 7.51
N LEU A 17 -14.38 -22.57 6.84
CA LEU A 17 -14.50 -22.66 5.38
C LEU A 17 -14.61 -21.26 4.78
N TYR A 18 -13.91 -21.04 3.67
CA TYR A 18 -14.00 -19.86 2.85
C TYR A 18 -14.45 -20.25 1.45
N LEU A 19 -15.47 -19.56 0.93
CA LEU A 19 -15.84 -19.64 -0.47
C LEU A 19 -15.18 -18.47 -1.22
N LYS A 20 -14.27 -18.78 -2.14
CA LYS A 20 -13.69 -17.81 -3.04
C LYS A 20 -14.42 -17.88 -4.38
N VAL A 21 -15.17 -16.84 -4.72
CA VAL A 21 -15.89 -16.70 -6.00
C VAL A 21 -15.20 -15.63 -6.84
N VAL A 22 -15.01 -15.91 -8.13
CA VAL A 22 -14.47 -14.94 -9.10
C VAL A 22 -15.60 -14.47 -9.98
N PHE A 23 -15.88 -13.17 -9.93
CA PHE A 23 -16.95 -12.53 -10.70
C PHE A 23 -16.41 -11.30 -11.43
N SER A 24 -17.14 -10.88 -12.46
CA SER A 24 -16.96 -9.61 -13.15
C SER A 24 -18.14 -8.69 -12.84
N LEU A 25 -17.89 -7.39 -12.81
CA LEU A 25 -18.90 -6.35 -12.67
C LEU A 25 -18.68 -5.35 -13.80
N GLU A 26 -19.72 -5.07 -14.58
CA GLU A 26 -19.70 -3.94 -15.49
C GLU A 26 -19.91 -2.65 -14.67
N VAL A 27 -19.05 -1.67 -14.92
CA VAL A 27 -19.06 -0.37 -14.24
C VAL A 27 -19.02 0.73 -15.29
N GLU A 28 -19.80 1.78 -15.08
CA GLU A 28 -19.74 2.97 -15.91
C GLU A 28 -18.51 3.81 -15.52
N GLU A 29 -17.71 4.19 -16.52
CA GLU A 29 -16.63 5.14 -16.32
C GLU A 29 -17.20 6.56 -16.28
N ALA A 30 -16.76 7.37 -15.31
CA ALA A 30 -17.18 8.76 -15.23
C ALA A 30 -16.42 9.58 -16.28
N GLU A 31 -17.16 10.33 -17.11
CA GLU A 31 -16.57 11.28 -18.04
C GLU A 31 -15.90 12.44 -17.28
N PRO A 32 -14.72 12.91 -17.72
CA PRO A 32 -14.07 14.06 -17.10
C PRO A 32 -14.96 15.31 -17.10
N ASN A 33 -15.35 15.76 -15.91
CA ASN A 33 -16.21 16.93 -15.70
C ASN A 33 -15.43 18.24 -15.49
N GLY A 34 -14.11 18.22 -15.65
CA GLY A 34 -13.23 19.36 -15.40
C GLY A 34 -12.73 19.48 -13.96
N GLU A 35 -13.34 18.75 -13.01
CA GLU A 35 -12.92 18.72 -11.61
C GLU A 35 -11.95 17.56 -11.34
N ALA A 36 -10.89 17.85 -10.58
CA ALA A 36 -9.83 16.88 -10.31
C ALA A 36 -9.25 17.00 -8.90
N VAL A 37 -8.96 15.84 -8.30
CA VAL A 37 -8.15 15.74 -7.07
C VAL A 37 -6.71 15.45 -7.45
N ALA A 38 -5.79 16.32 -7.05
CA ALA A 38 -4.35 16.08 -7.17
C ALA A 38 -3.84 15.27 -5.97
N VAL A 39 -2.94 14.33 -6.20
CA VAL A 39 -2.33 13.49 -5.14
C VAL A 39 -0.81 13.59 -5.21
N ASP A 40 -0.21 13.93 -4.07
CA ASP A 40 1.24 13.94 -3.82
C ASP A 40 1.62 12.79 -2.86
N LEU A 41 2.62 12.01 -3.25
CA LEU A 41 3.07 10.81 -2.54
C LEU A 41 4.43 11.02 -1.87
N ASN A 42 4.44 11.08 -0.55
CA ASN A 42 5.65 11.25 0.27
C ASN A 42 6.01 9.98 1.06
N GLU A 43 7.22 9.93 1.63
CA GLU A 43 7.71 8.78 2.41
C GLU A 43 6.84 8.41 3.63
N ASN A 44 6.10 9.38 4.18
CA ASN A 44 5.33 9.19 5.42
C ASN A 44 3.90 9.72 5.35
N ASN A 45 3.50 10.31 4.23
CA ASN A 45 2.15 10.82 4.07
C ASN A 45 1.74 10.80 2.59
N VAL A 46 0.44 10.85 2.39
CA VAL A 46 -0.20 11.14 1.11
C VAL A 46 -0.95 12.44 1.28
N THR A 47 -0.67 13.42 0.43
CA THR A 47 -1.32 14.73 0.45
C THR A 47 -2.24 14.81 -0.76
N PHE A 48 -3.45 15.31 -0.60
CA PHE A 48 -4.41 15.40 -1.70
C PHE A 48 -5.39 16.56 -1.53
N GLY A 49 -5.92 17.06 -2.63
CA GLY A 49 -6.92 18.14 -2.64
C GLY A 49 -7.29 18.59 -4.05
N SER A 50 -8.34 19.41 -4.14
CA SER A 50 -8.88 19.99 -5.37
C SER A 50 -8.60 21.50 -5.45
N GLN A 51 -8.83 22.11 -6.60
CA GLN A 51 -8.72 23.57 -6.71
C GLN A 51 -9.76 24.27 -5.82
N GLY A 52 -9.32 25.23 -5.00
CA GLY A 52 -10.21 25.99 -4.13
C GLY A 52 -10.68 25.26 -2.87
N SER A 53 -10.29 23.99 -2.66
CA SER A 53 -10.59 23.25 -1.43
C SER A 53 -9.39 23.15 -0.48
N ASN A 54 -9.64 22.71 0.75
CA ASN A 54 -8.59 22.52 1.74
C ASN A 54 -7.76 21.29 1.40
N VAL A 55 -6.43 21.43 1.44
CA VAL A 55 -5.52 20.30 1.26
C VAL A 55 -5.62 19.35 2.46
N LYS A 56 -5.93 18.08 2.20
CA LYS A 56 -5.96 17.02 3.20
C LYS A 56 -4.66 16.21 3.18
N LYS A 57 -4.35 15.59 4.33
CA LYS A 57 -3.13 14.82 4.53
C LYS A 57 -3.41 13.53 5.29
N PHE A 58 -2.99 12.41 4.72
CA PHE A 58 -3.05 11.10 5.35
C PHE A 58 -1.66 10.64 5.79
N GLU A 59 -1.44 10.50 7.10
CA GLU A 59 -0.17 10.02 7.66
C GLU A 59 -0.04 8.48 7.53
N THR A 60 0.90 8.01 6.70
CA THR A 60 1.15 6.58 6.48
C THR A 60 2.04 5.95 7.54
N LYS A 61 2.95 6.74 8.13
CA LYS A 61 4.03 6.28 9.04
C LYS A 61 4.87 5.14 8.42
N GLU A 62 4.93 5.07 7.10
CA GLU A 62 5.57 3.98 6.36
C GLU A 62 7.05 3.81 6.76
N ARG A 63 7.81 4.91 6.82
CA ARG A 63 9.22 4.88 7.22
C ARG A 63 9.41 4.24 8.59
N THR A 64 8.55 4.58 9.56
CA THR A 64 8.61 4.05 10.92
C THR A 64 8.31 2.56 10.94
N ILE A 65 7.28 2.12 10.21
CA ILE A 65 6.89 0.70 10.11
C ILE A 65 8.04 -0.10 9.49
N ARG A 66 8.52 0.30 8.31
CA ARG A 66 9.61 -0.39 7.60
C ARG A 66 10.90 -0.41 8.42
N THR A 67 11.22 0.68 9.11
CA THR A 67 12.38 0.73 10.01
C THR A 67 12.27 -0.29 11.15
N ALA A 68 11.11 -0.38 11.79
CA ALA A 68 10.90 -1.32 12.88
C ALA A 68 11.05 -2.78 12.43
N TYR A 69 10.52 -3.13 11.25
CA TYR A 69 10.64 -4.48 10.70
C TYR A 69 12.06 -4.78 10.21
N PHE A 70 12.74 -3.82 9.59
CA PHE A 70 14.15 -3.94 9.23
C PHE A 70 15.04 -4.24 10.45
N LEU A 71 14.87 -3.50 11.55
CA LEU A 71 15.63 -3.74 12.78
C LEU A 71 15.35 -5.12 13.38
N LYS A 72 14.10 -5.59 13.32
CA LYS A 72 13.73 -6.96 13.75
C LYS A 72 14.45 -8.02 12.91
N ARG A 73 14.45 -7.89 11.58
CA ARG A 73 15.15 -8.79 10.66
C ARG A 73 16.66 -8.78 10.87
N ARG A 74 17.24 -7.59 10.98
CA ARG A 74 18.67 -7.41 11.23
C ARG A 74 19.10 -8.09 12.53
N ARG A 75 18.31 -7.97 13.61
CA ARG A 75 18.60 -8.65 14.87
C ARG A 75 18.53 -10.18 14.76
N LEU A 76 17.56 -10.71 14.02
CA LEU A 76 17.49 -12.15 13.75
C LEU A 76 18.70 -12.65 12.97
N GLN A 77 19.18 -11.87 12.00
CA GLN A 77 20.35 -12.23 11.20
C GLN A 77 21.67 -12.12 11.98
N SER A 78 21.76 -11.22 12.97
CA SER A 78 22.96 -11.06 13.80
C SER A 78 23.08 -12.09 14.93
N GLU A 79 21.96 -12.67 15.38
CA GLU A 79 21.92 -13.71 16.42
C GLU A 79 21.16 -14.94 15.88
N PRO A 80 21.83 -15.80 15.08
CA PRO A 80 21.24 -16.99 14.50
C PRO A 80 20.67 -17.95 15.57
N ARG A 81 19.48 -18.51 15.30
CA ARG A 81 18.76 -19.51 16.10
C ARG A 81 18.07 -20.48 15.15
N LEU A 82 17.92 -21.75 15.51
CA LEU A 82 17.36 -22.87 14.70
C LEU A 82 16.11 -22.63 13.81
N ASN A 83 15.39 -21.50 13.88
CA ASN A 83 14.18 -21.18 13.12
C ASN A 83 14.21 -19.77 12.46
N GLU A 84 15.35 -19.25 11.99
CA GLU A 84 15.38 -17.88 11.43
C GLU A 84 14.55 -17.73 10.17
N GLU A 85 14.57 -18.70 9.27
CA GLU A 85 13.83 -18.63 8.00
C GLU A 85 12.33 -18.44 8.23
N ALA A 86 11.74 -19.26 9.10
CA ALA A 86 10.33 -19.15 9.48
C ALA A 86 10.03 -17.80 10.17
N ALA A 87 10.95 -17.30 10.99
CA ALA A 87 10.80 -16.00 11.65
C ALA A 87 10.90 -14.83 10.66
N MET A 88 11.81 -14.91 9.69
CA MET A 88 12.00 -13.93 8.63
C MET A 88 10.78 -13.85 7.72
N GLU A 89 10.25 -14.99 7.28
CA GLU A 89 9.05 -15.05 6.46
C GLU A 89 7.81 -14.53 7.22
N LYS A 90 7.68 -14.90 8.50
CA LYS A 90 6.65 -14.36 9.38
C LYS A 90 6.71 -12.83 9.48
N TYR A 91 7.90 -12.25 9.63
CA TYR A 91 8.05 -10.79 9.70
C TYR A 91 7.82 -10.11 8.36
N ARG A 92 8.27 -10.70 7.25
CA ARG A 92 7.99 -10.22 5.88
C ARG A 92 6.49 -10.17 5.62
N GLY A 93 5.77 -11.24 5.92
CA GLY A 93 4.31 -11.31 5.77
C GLY A 93 3.57 -10.30 6.67
N ARG A 94 4.04 -10.10 7.91
CA ARG A 94 3.47 -9.11 8.84
C ARG A 94 3.68 -7.66 8.39
N GLU A 95 4.88 -7.34 7.91
CA GLU A 95 5.19 -6.03 7.35
C GLU A 95 4.31 -5.75 6.14
N ARG A 96 4.27 -6.67 5.17
CA ARG A 96 3.45 -6.55 3.96
C ARG A 96 1.99 -6.29 4.29
N ARG A 97 1.36 -7.15 5.11
CA ARG A 97 -0.05 -6.97 5.50
C ARG A 97 -0.32 -5.62 6.16
N ARG A 98 0.62 -5.13 7.00
CA ARG A 98 0.47 -3.85 7.67
C ARG A 98 0.58 -2.68 6.68
N MET A 99 1.51 -2.76 5.73
CA MET A 99 1.66 -1.77 4.67
C MET A 99 0.47 -1.76 3.72
N ASP A 100 0.02 -2.93 3.27
CA ASP A 100 -1.16 -3.08 2.41
C ASP A 100 -2.40 -2.45 3.07
N ALA A 101 -2.61 -2.69 4.37
CA ALA A 101 -3.71 -2.08 5.12
C ALA A 101 -3.59 -0.54 5.22
N VAL A 102 -2.38 0.02 5.31
CA VAL A 102 -2.16 1.47 5.29
C VAL A 102 -2.49 2.03 3.91
N TYR A 103 -2.03 1.38 2.84
CA TYR A 103 -2.29 1.80 1.46
C TYR A 103 -3.76 1.74 1.09
N HIS A 104 -4.48 0.68 1.51
CA HIS A 104 -5.92 0.60 1.30
C HIS A 104 -6.68 1.74 1.98
N ARG A 105 -6.29 2.13 3.20
CA ARG A 105 -6.88 3.28 3.87
C ARG A 105 -6.56 4.58 3.15
N ALA A 106 -5.29 4.82 2.79
CA ALA A 106 -4.90 6.02 2.05
C ALA A 106 -5.65 6.17 0.72
N ALA A 107 -5.73 5.09 -0.07
CA ALA A 107 -6.47 5.09 -1.34
C ALA A 107 -7.97 5.32 -1.13
N LYS A 108 -8.55 4.76 -0.07
CA LYS A 108 -9.95 5.00 0.29
C LYS A 108 -10.20 6.47 0.61
N GLU A 109 -9.33 7.11 1.40
CA GLU A 109 -9.47 8.54 1.73
C GLU A 109 -9.43 9.42 0.47
N VAL A 110 -8.49 9.16 -0.45
CA VAL A 110 -8.41 9.89 -1.73
C VAL A 110 -9.69 9.72 -2.57
N VAL A 111 -10.23 8.50 -2.63
CA VAL A 111 -11.48 8.24 -3.38
C VAL A 111 -12.69 8.88 -2.69
N CYS A 112 -12.74 8.89 -1.36
CA CYS A 112 -13.76 9.62 -0.61
C CYS A 112 -13.69 11.11 -0.92
N GLU A 113 -12.49 11.70 -0.95
CA GLU A 113 -12.30 13.10 -1.33
C GLU A 113 -12.87 13.41 -2.70
N ALA A 114 -12.49 12.61 -3.71
CA ALA A 114 -12.94 12.82 -5.07
C ALA A 114 -14.47 12.79 -5.16
N LYS A 115 -15.12 11.91 -4.38
CA LYS A 115 -16.58 11.84 -4.31
C LYS A 115 -17.20 13.03 -3.59
N GLU A 116 -16.60 13.49 -2.49
CA GLU A 116 -17.06 14.65 -1.73
C GLU A 116 -16.98 15.95 -2.55
N GLU A 117 -15.91 16.10 -3.31
CA GLU A 117 -15.65 17.27 -4.17
C GLU A 117 -16.33 17.15 -5.55
N GLY A 118 -17.01 16.03 -5.84
CA GLY A 118 -17.62 15.79 -7.16
C GLY A 118 -16.62 15.67 -8.30
N ALA A 119 -15.35 15.40 -8.00
CA ALA A 119 -14.29 15.20 -8.98
C ALA A 119 -14.36 13.82 -9.62
N THR A 120 -14.32 13.79 -10.95
CA THR A 120 -14.30 12.55 -11.74
C THR A 120 -12.89 12.09 -12.08
N VAL A 121 -11.89 12.95 -11.87
CA VAL A 121 -10.49 12.70 -12.23
C VAL A 121 -9.61 12.73 -10.97
N ILE A 122 -8.69 11.75 -10.87
CA ILE A 122 -7.61 11.75 -9.88
C ILE A 122 -6.28 11.87 -10.62
N VAL A 123 -5.50 12.90 -10.30
CA VAL A 123 -4.22 13.19 -10.93
C VAL A 123 -3.09 12.63 -10.06
N LEU A 124 -2.26 11.77 -10.66
CA LEU A 124 -1.10 11.15 -10.01
C LEU A 124 0.20 11.54 -10.70
N GLU A 125 1.28 11.67 -9.94
CA GLU A 125 2.61 11.92 -10.48
C GLU A 125 3.20 10.70 -11.20
N LYS A 126 3.97 10.95 -12.26
CA LYS A 126 4.72 9.91 -12.98
C LYS A 126 6.04 9.59 -12.28
N LEU A 127 5.98 8.79 -11.21
CA LEU A 127 7.12 8.46 -10.35
C LEU A 127 8.00 7.30 -10.85
N LYS A 128 7.74 6.76 -12.04
CA LYS A 128 8.54 5.65 -12.58
C LYS A 128 9.98 6.09 -12.83
N GLY A 129 10.93 5.42 -12.17
CA GLY A 129 12.36 5.63 -12.40
C GLY A 129 12.99 6.76 -11.58
N ILE A 130 12.26 7.44 -10.70
CA ILE A 130 12.80 8.54 -9.87
C ILE A 130 14.02 8.11 -9.06
N ARG A 131 13.99 6.87 -8.53
CA ARG A 131 15.05 6.32 -7.68
C ARG A 131 16.39 6.23 -8.43
N GLY A 132 16.36 5.81 -9.70
CA GLY A 132 17.57 5.68 -10.53
C GLY A 132 18.27 7.01 -10.85
N ARG A 133 17.57 8.14 -10.66
CA ARG A 133 18.11 9.50 -10.86
C ARG A 133 18.60 10.16 -9.57
N MET A 134 18.44 9.50 -8.43
CA MET A 134 18.85 10.05 -7.14
C MET A 134 20.33 9.77 -6.85
N ASN A 135 21.03 10.75 -6.29
CA ASN A 135 22.42 10.58 -5.84
C ASN A 135 22.47 9.74 -4.56
N TYR A 136 22.83 8.47 -4.67
CA TYR A 136 22.86 7.54 -3.55
C TYR A 136 24.05 7.72 -2.62
N SER A 137 23.77 7.98 -1.34
CA SER A 137 24.74 7.81 -0.25
C SER A 137 24.50 6.49 0.49
N LYS A 138 25.50 6.00 1.24
CA LYS A 138 25.32 4.81 2.11
C LYS A 138 24.13 4.97 3.07
N GLN A 139 23.97 6.18 3.62
CA GLN A 139 22.85 6.52 4.51
C GLN A 139 21.51 6.47 3.79
N MET A 140 21.44 7.00 2.55
CA MET A 140 20.21 6.99 1.76
C MET A 140 19.85 5.59 1.26
N ASN A 141 20.84 4.78 0.88
CA ASN A 141 20.63 3.37 0.53
C ASN A 141 20.03 2.59 1.69
N GLY A 142 20.59 2.74 2.89
CA GLY A 142 20.03 2.15 4.10
C GLY A 142 18.65 2.68 4.47
N ARG A 143 18.20 3.83 3.94
CA ARG A 143 16.84 4.37 4.15
C ARG A 143 15.84 3.82 3.13
N LEU A 144 16.21 3.81 1.86
CA LEU A 144 15.30 3.52 0.73
C LEU A 144 15.21 2.03 0.35
N HIS A 145 16.18 1.20 0.77
CA HIS A 145 16.31 -0.20 0.37
C HIS A 145 16.32 -1.19 1.56
N ARG A 146 15.44 -0.96 2.56
CA ARG A 146 15.29 -1.79 3.79
C ARG A 146 14.40 -3.02 3.62
#